data_AF-A0A6G2PQF8-F1
#
_entry.id   AF-A0A6G2PQF8-F1
#
_cell.length_a   1.000
_cell.length_b   1.000
_cell.length_c   1.000
_cell.angle_alpha   90.00
_cell.angle_beta   90.00
_cell.angle_gamma   90.00
#
_symmetry.space_group_name_H-M   'P 1'
#
loop_
_entity.id
_entity.type
_entity.pdbx_description
1 polymer ?
#
loop_
_entity_poly.entity_id
_entity_poly.type
_entity_poly.pdbx_seq_one_letter_code
_entity_poly.pdbx_strand_id
1 'polypeptide(L)'
;MADRWALAPAEDGGVDVAPLGPDGLPAGPVRRESDPAGAVRSRPEVTRWVWRSTADVYPRLLATGVRVERCYDIEVAETLLLGHEGRYGEPR
;
A
#
# COMPACT_ATOMS: atom_id res chain seq x y z
N MET A 1 -14.88 8.27 7.79
CA MET A 1 -13.50 8.41 7.30
C MET A 1 -13.07 7.06 6.77
N ALA A 2 -12.32 6.99 5.67
CA ALA A 2 -11.77 5.73 5.23
C ALA A 2 -10.54 5.41 6.09
N ASP A 3 -10.67 4.45 7.00
CA ASP A 3 -9.56 4.05 7.88
C ASP A 3 -8.38 3.47 7.09
N ARG A 4 -8.63 3.07 5.84
CA ARG A 4 -7.68 2.41 4.94
C ARG A 4 -7.55 3.14 3.61
N TRP A 5 -6.31 3.22 3.13
CA TRP A 5 -5.97 3.76 1.81
C TRP A 5 -5.02 2.84 1.07
N ALA A 6 -5.20 2.73 -0.24
CA ALA A 6 -4.25 2.10 -1.13
C ALA A 6 -3.13 3.07 -1.52
N LEU A 7 -1.92 2.55 -1.65
CA LEU A 7 -0.77 3.23 -2.26
C LEU A 7 -0.06 2.23 -3.18
N ALA A 8 -0.01 2.55 -4.46
CA ALA A 8 0.66 1.76 -5.49
C ALA A 8 1.78 2.60 -6.12
N PRO A 9 3.05 2.16 -6.11
CA PRO A 9 4.11 2.82 -6.87
C PRO A 9 3.78 2.89 -8.36
N ALA A 10 3.98 4.06 -8.96
CA ALA A 10 3.94 4.24 -10.40
C ALA A 10 5.37 4.17 -11.00
N GLU A 11 5.46 3.89 -12.30
CA GLU A 11 6.74 3.74 -13.00
C GLU A 11 7.58 5.03 -13.02
N ASP A 12 6.91 6.18 -12.97
CA ASP A 12 7.51 7.53 -12.96
C ASP A 12 8.09 7.94 -11.59
N GLY A 13 8.06 7.04 -10.61
CA GLY A 13 8.49 7.32 -9.23
C GLY A 13 7.41 7.97 -8.36
N GLY A 14 6.23 8.28 -8.93
CA GLY A 14 5.05 8.70 -8.19
C GLY A 14 4.29 7.52 -7.57
N VAL A 15 3.07 7.80 -7.13
CA VAL A 15 2.12 6.83 -6.57
C VAL A 15 0.71 7.07 -7.07
N ASP A 16 -0.03 5.99 -7.21
CA ASP A 16 -1.48 5.99 -7.29
C ASP A 16 -2.06 5.73 -5.90
N VAL A 17 -2.98 6.59 -5.45
CA VAL A 17 -3.62 6.49 -4.13
C VAL A 17 -5.14 6.56 -4.22
N ALA A 18 -5.82 5.80 -3.38
CA ALA A 18 -7.28 5.81 -3.28
C ALA A 18 -7.75 5.43 -1.87
N PRO A 19 -8.84 6.04 -1.35
CA PRO A 19 -9.48 5.54 -0.13
C PRO A 19 -10.09 4.17 -0.42
N LEU A 20 -10.05 3.26 0.56
CA LEU A 20 -10.65 1.94 0.43
C LEU A 20 -11.90 1.81 1.28
N GLY A 21 -12.88 1.11 0.72
CA GLY A 21 -14.11 0.73 1.40
C GLY A 21 -13.92 -0.44 2.38
N PRO A 22 -15.00 -0.82 3.09
CA PRO A 22 -15.01 -2.00 3.96
C PRO A 22 -14.70 -3.30 3.22
N ASP A 23 -15.08 -3.38 1.95
CA ASP A 23 -14.88 -4.47 1.00
C ASP A 23 -13.47 -4.49 0.37
N GLY A 24 -12.64 -3.48 0.66
CA GLY A 24 -11.30 -3.34 0.09
C GLY A 24 -11.28 -2.79 -1.34
N LEU A 25 -12.41 -2.36 -1.87
CA LEU A 25 -12.48 -1.70 -3.18
C LEU A 25 -12.26 -0.20 -3.05
N PRO A 26 -11.82 0.51 -4.12
CA PRO A 26 -11.73 1.96 -4.12
C PRO A 26 -13.08 2.61 -3.78
N ALA A 27 -13.12 3.36 -2.68
CA ALA A 27 -14.29 4.13 -2.24
C ALA A 27 -14.30 5.56 -2.82
N GLY A 28 -13.42 5.82 -3.79
CA GLY A 28 -13.24 7.13 -4.42
C GLY A 28 -12.29 7.03 -5.62
N PRO A 29 -12.07 8.14 -6.33
CA PRO A 29 -11.20 8.15 -7.50
C PRO A 29 -9.76 7.84 -7.12
N VAL A 30 -9.07 7.11 -7.99
CA VAL A 30 -7.62 6.93 -7.93
C VAL A 30 -6.97 8.26 -8.32
N ARG A 31 -6.01 8.71 -7.51
CA ARG A 31 -5.25 9.94 -7.73
C ARG A 31 -3.79 9.60 -7.96
N ARG A 32 -3.22 10.11 -9.04
CA ARG A 32 -1.77 10.09 -9.30
C ARG A 32 -1.11 11.25 -8.55
N GLU A 33 -0.11 10.97 -7.75
CA GLU A 33 0.70 11.95 -7.01
C GLU A 33 2.18 11.69 -7.27
N SER A 34 2.95 12.75 -7.54
CA SER A 34 4.37 12.64 -7.88
C SER A 34 5.28 12.45 -6.67
N ASP A 35 4.81 12.75 -5.46
CA ASP A 35 5.57 12.63 -4.22
C ASP A 35 4.92 11.57 -3.31
N PRO A 36 5.48 10.34 -3.26
CA PRO A 36 4.99 9.29 -2.36
C PRO A 36 4.99 9.71 -0.88
N ALA A 37 5.98 10.49 -0.46
CA ALA A 37 6.09 10.95 0.91
C ALA A 37 5.05 12.02 1.24
N GLY A 38 4.84 12.96 0.32
CA GLY A 38 3.78 13.95 0.36
C GLY A 38 2.38 13.32 0.39
N ALA A 39 2.17 12.24 -0.38
CA ALA A 39 0.92 11.49 -0.37
C ALA A 39 0.60 10.92 1.02
N VAL A 40 1.60 10.42 1.74
CA VAL A 40 1.42 9.93 3.11
C VAL A 40 1.24 11.08 4.11
N ARG A 41 2.11 12.11 4.07
CA ARG A 41 2.07 13.23 5.02
C ARG A 41 0.78 14.04 4.97
N SER A 42 0.18 14.17 3.79
CA SER A 42 -1.08 14.90 3.59
C SER A 42 -2.31 14.18 4.14
N ARG A 43 -2.15 12.95 4.64
CA ARG A 43 -3.23 12.07 5.10
C ARG A 43 -2.97 11.53 6.52
N PRO A 44 -2.77 12.41 7.53
CA PRO A 44 -2.46 11.98 8.89
C PRO A 44 -3.58 11.15 9.57
N GLU A 45 -4.80 11.21 9.06
CA GLU A 45 -5.95 10.45 9.53
C GLU A 45 -5.94 8.97 9.07
N VAL A 46 -5.08 8.61 8.12
CA VAL A 46 -5.02 7.24 7.60
C VAL A 46 -4.33 6.33 8.59
N THR A 47 -5.14 5.50 9.26
CA THR A 47 -4.63 4.56 10.28
C THR A 47 -3.95 3.34 9.69
N ARG A 48 -4.23 3.00 8.43
CA ARG A 48 -3.66 1.82 7.78
C ARG A 48 -3.52 1.98 6.28
N TRP A 49 -2.29 1.81 5.79
CA TRP A 49 -2.00 1.75 4.36
C TRP A 49 -2.16 0.34 3.81
N VAL A 50 -2.48 0.22 2.53
CA VAL A 50 -2.54 -1.06 1.80
C VAL A 50 -1.66 -0.91 0.57
N TRP A 51 -0.70 -1.81 0.41
CA TRP A 51 0.20 -1.80 -0.74
C TRP A 51 0.51 -3.22 -1.20
N ARG A 52 1.02 -3.34 -2.43
CA ARG A 52 1.40 -4.63 -3.02
C ARG A 52 2.48 -5.33 -2.20
N SER A 53 3.60 -4.64 -1.95
CA SER A 53 4.76 -5.17 -1.22
C SER A 53 5.41 -4.07 -0.37
N THR A 54 5.68 -4.38 0.88
CA THR A 54 6.42 -3.50 1.80
C THR A 54 7.85 -3.31 1.33
N ALA A 55 8.47 -4.33 0.75
CA ALA A 55 9.84 -4.27 0.25
C ALA A 55 9.98 -3.24 -0.88
N ASP A 56 8.95 -3.10 -1.71
CA ASP A 56 8.93 -2.14 -2.82
C ASP A 56 8.64 -0.71 -2.37
N VAL A 57 7.78 -0.55 -1.34
CA VAL A 57 7.24 0.76 -0.93
C VAL A 57 8.01 1.38 0.22
N TYR A 58 8.17 0.65 1.32
CA TYR A 58 8.55 1.25 2.60
C TYR A 58 9.98 1.80 2.65
N PRO A 59 11.00 1.18 2.01
CA PRO A 59 12.34 1.77 1.94
C PRO A 59 12.36 3.16 1.31
N ARG A 60 11.54 3.39 0.27
CA ARG A 60 11.45 4.69 -0.42
C ARG A 60 10.83 5.75 0.49
N LEU A 61 9.78 5.40 1.24
CA LEU A 61 9.17 6.31 2.21
C LEU A 61 10.14 6.63 3.36
N LEU A 62 10.80 5.61 3.91
CA LEU A 62 11.77 5.78 4.99
C LEU A 62 12.94 6.69 4.59
N ALA A 63 13.44 6.57 3.36
CA ALA A 63 14.51 7.42 2.84
C ALA A 63 14.14 8.92 2.84
N THR A 64 12.85 9.25 2.83
CA THR A 64 12.35 10.64 2.93
C THR A 64 11.99 11.06 4.37
N GLY A 65 12.24 10.20 5.36
CA GLY A 65 11.88 10.42 6.76
C GLY A 65 10.41 10.16 7.10
N VAL A 66 9.62 9.63 6.16
CA VAL A 66 8.22 9.22 6.44
C VAL A 66 8.21 7.86 7.11
N ARG A 67 7.49 7.77 8.23
CA ARG A 67 7.19 6.51 8.92
C ARG A 67 5.71 6.19 8.79
N VAL A 68 5.42 4.93 8.49
CA VAL A 68 4.07 4.39 8.40
C VAL A 68 3.92 3.38 9.52
N GLU A 69 3.00 3.62 10.45
CA GLU A 69 2.86 2.79 11.64
C GLU A 69 2.21 1.43 11.34
N ARG A 70 1.25 1.40 10.41
CA ARG A 70 0.47 0.19 10.10
C ARG A 70 0.22 0.08 8.60
N CYS A 71 0.42 -1.11 8.07
CA CYS A 71 0.09 -1.46 6.70
C CYS A 71 -0.56 -2.84 6.59
N TYR A 72 -1.23 -3.09 5.47
CA TYR A 72 -1.43 -4.43 4.92
C TYR A 72 -0.53 -4.59 3.71
N ASP A 73 0.20 -5.70 3.70
CA ASP A 73 1.05 -6.14 2.61
C ASP A 73 0.36 -7.29 1.90
N ILE A 74 -0.03 -7.05 0.65
CA ILE A 74 -0.78 -8.04 -0.16
C ILE A 74 0.10 -9.24 -0.48
N GLU A 75 1.39 -9.02 -0.78
CA GLU A 75 2.35 -10.07 -1.09
C GLU A 75 2.57 -11.02 0.10
N VAL A 76 2.62 -10.47 1.32
CA VAL A 76 2.69 -11.31 2.54
C VAL A 76 1.42 -12.12 2.71
N ALA A 77 0.24 -11.51 2.54
CA ALA A 77 -1.03 -12.22 2.67
C ALA A 77 -1.15 -13.35 1.64
N GLU A 78 -0.81 -13.08 0.38
CA GLU A 78 -0.78 -14.07 -0.70
C GLU A 78 0.19 -15.22 -0.37
N THR A 79 1.40 -14.92 0.10
CA THR A 79 2.40 -15.93 0.46
C THR A 79 1.88 -16.87 1.56
N LEU A 80 1.16 -16.33 2.54
CA LEU A 80 0.53 -17.14 3.60
C LEU A 80 -0.59 -18.03 3.05
N LEU A 81 -1.42 -17.52 2.14
CA LEU A 81 -2.50 -18.28 1.51
C LEU A 81 -1.95 -19.40 0.62
N LEU A 82 -0.94 -19.11 -0.20
CA LEU A 82 -0.24 -20.13 -1.00
C LEU A 82 0.40 -21.19 -0.10
N GLY A 83 1.04 -20.78 0.99
CA GLY A 83 1.59 -21.73 1.97
C GLY A 83 0.51 -22.62 2.59
N HIS A 84 -0.65 -22.06 2.92
CA HIS A 84 -1.80 -22.81 3.43
C HIS A 84 -2.30 -23.84 2.40
N GLU A 85 -2.28 -23.51 1.12
CA GLU A 85 -2.66 -24.40 0.01
C GLU A 85 -1.57 -25.44 -0.35
N GLY A 86 -0.40 -25.42 0.31
CA GLY A 86 0.73 -26.28 -0.03
C GLY A 86 1.49 -25.86 -1.29
N ARG A 87 1.27 -24.63 -1.75
CA ARG A 87 1.79 -24.02 -2.99
C ARG A 87 2.85 -22.96 -2.71
N TYR A 88 3.51 -23.06 -1.56
CA TYR A 88 4.54 -22.11 -1.15
C TYR A 88 5.67 -22.04 -2.19
N GLY A 89 6.01 -20.82 -2.63
CA GLY A 89 7.08 -20.60 -3.60
C GLY A 89 6.70 -20.87 -5.06
N GLU A 90 5.44 -21.22 -5.35
CA GLU A 90 4.96 -21.22 -6.74
C GLU A 90 5.09 -19.81 -7.34
N PRO A 91 5.52 -19.70 -8.61
CA PRO A 91 5.60 -18.41 -9.29
C PRO A 91 4.23 -17.75 -9.39
N ARG A 92 4.24 -16.43 -9.29
CA ARG A 92 3.11 -15.55 -9.55
C ARG A 92 2.79 -15.44 -11.03
#